data_AF-A0A2R8ZGL6-F1
#
_entry.id   AF-A0A2R8ZGL6-F1
#
_cell.length_a   1.000
_cell.length_b   1.000
_cell.length_c   1.000
_cell.angle_alpha   90.00
_cell.angle_beta   90.00
_cell.angle_gamma   90.00
#
_symmetry.space_group_name_H-M   'P 1'
#
loop_
_entity.id
_entity.type
_entity.pdbx_description
1 polymer ?
#
loop_
_entity_poly.entity_id
_entity_poly.type
_entity_poly.pdbx_seq_one_letter_code
_entity_poly.pdbx_strand_id
1 'polypeptide(L)'
;QEPIYCFCLHFEEKFLESAEDLEKLRNDGSFMFQQMPMVKIDGMKLVQTRAILNYIASKYNLYRKDIKERVLIDMYTEGIADLDTKLALIQQRTKNRYFPAFEKISESNGQDYLVGNKLSRADIHLVELLYYMEELESSLIFSFPLLKALKTRISNLPMVKKFLQPGSPRKSLMDEKSLEEARKIFRF
;
A
#
# COMPACT_ATOMS: atom_id res chain seq x y z
N GLN A 1 1.75 3.98 -27.65
CA GLN A 1 1.16 5.26 -27.20
C GLN A 1 0.92 5.09 -25.71
N GLU A 2 1.73 5.73 -24.86
CA GLU A 2 1.73 5.60 -23.38
C GLU A 2 0.88 6.74 -22.74
N PRO A 3 0.49 6.78 -21.42
CA PRO A 3 1.24 6.26 -20.25
C PRO A 3 0.44 5.77 -18.99
N ILE A 4 1.00 5.96 -17.76
CA ILE A 4 1.55 4.95 -16.81
C ILE A 4 1.29 5.28 -15.28
N TYR A 5 0.37 4.62 -14.51
CA TYR A 5 -0.03 5.06 -13.10
C TYR A 5 -0.58 4.05 -12.00
N CYS A 6 0.26 3.34 -11.23
CA CYS A 6 0.09 2.84 -9.83
C CYS A 6 1.09 3.62 -8.98
N PHE A 7 0.72 4.83 -8.59
CA PHE A 7 1.57 5.92 -8.08
C PHE A 7 2.83 6.31 -8.90
N CYS A 8 3.38 5.42 -9.73
CA CYS A 8 4.52 5.66 -10.62
C CYS A 8 4.43 4.88 -11.96
N LEU A 9 3.58 3.84 -12.10
CA LEU A 9 3.73 2.77 -13.13
C LEU A 9 2.44 2.36 -13.85
N HIS A 10 2.45 2.15 -15.17
CA HIS A 10 1.36 1.39 -15.78
C HIS A 10 1.44 -0.02 -15.25
N PHE A 11 0.27 -0.57 -15.02
CA PHE A 11 0.03 -1.97 -14.88
C PHE A 11 -1.31 -2.20 -15.58
N GLU A 12 -1.42 -3.36 -16.21
CA GLU A 12 -2.71 -3.90 -16.61
C GLU A 12 -3.16 -4.81 -15.49
N GLU A 13 -4.44 -4.74 -15.13
CA GLU A 13 -5.03 -5.65 -14.16
C GLU A 13 -5.71 -6.79 -14.91
N LYS A 14 -5.25 -8.02 -14.68
CA LYS A 14 -6.02 -9.21 -15.03
C LYS A 14 -6.74 -9.70 -13.77
N PHE A 15 -8.03 -9.39 -13.69
CA PHE A 15 -8.89 -9.89 -12.61
C PHE A 15 -9.13 -11.41 -12.74
N LEU A 16 -9.48 -12.03 -11.61
CA LEU A 16 -10.03 -13.37 -11.58
C LEU A 16 -11.54 -13.23 -11.62
N GLU A 17 -12.20 -13.85 -12.59
CA GLU A 17 -13.67 -13.84 -12.69
C GLU A 17 -14.28 -15.11 -12.09
N SER A 18 -13.47 -16.15 -11.90
CA SER A 18 -13.91 -17.49 -11.50
C SER A 18 -12.85 -18.24 -10.66
N ALA A 19 -13.27 -19.29 -9.95
CA ALA A 19 -12.36 -20.19 -9.25
C ALA A 19 -11.51 -21.00 -10.26
N GLU A 20 -12.07 -21.28 -11.44
CA GLU A 20 -11.42 -21.95 -12.55
C GLU A 20 -10.24 -21.14 -13.11
N ASP A 21 -10.30 -19.81 -13.09
CA ASP A 21 -9.16 -18.95 -13.48
C ASP A 21 -8.02 -19.00 -12.46
N LEU A 22 -8.36 -19.06 -11.17
CA LEU A 22 -7.39 -19.26 -10.10
C LEU A 22 -6.72 -20.64 -10.22
N GLU A 23 -7.49 -21.70 -10.52
CA GLU A 23 -6.97 -23.06 -10.75
C GLU A 23 -6.08 -23.14 -11.99
N LYS A 24 -6.44 -22.50 -13.13
CA LYS A 24 -5.56 -22.41 -14.31
C LYS A 24 -4.19 -21.81 -13.99
N LEU A 25 -4.15 -20.73 -13.19
CA LEU A 25 -2.91 -20.04 -12.80
C LEU A 25 -2.10 -20.75 -11.70
N ARG A 26 -2.72 -21.68 -10.97
CA ARG A 26 -2.00 -22.65 -10.13
C ARG A 26 -1.36 -23.74 -11.00
N ASN A 27 -2.12 -24.27 -11.96
CA ASN A 27 -1.69 -25.38 -12.81
C ASN A 27 -0.62 -24.99 -13.85
N ASP A 28 -0.59 -23.74 -14.33
CA ASP A 28 0.45 -23.24 -15.26
C ASP A 28 1.78 -22.85 -14.57
N GLY A 29 1.91 -23.11 -13.26
CA GLY A 29 3.09 -22.79 -12.47
C GLY A 29 3.31 -21.29 -12.25
N SER A 30 2.35 -20.41 -12.53
CA SER A 30 2.49 -18.96 -12.29
C SER A 30 2.59 -18.60 -10.81
N PHE A 31 2.01 -19.40 -9.92
CA PHE A 31 2.04 -19.15 -8.48
C PHE A 31 2.92 -20.17 -7.75
N MET A 32 4.17 -19.78 -7.45
CA MET A 32 5.14 -20.62 -6.70
C MET A 32 4.58 -21.20 -5.40
N PHE A 33 3.70 -20.46 -4.71
CA PHE A 33 3.04 -20.88 -3.47
C PHE A 33 1.51 -21.05 -3.62
N GLN A 34 1.01 -21.18 -4.86
CA GLN A 34 -0.42 -21.32 -5.18
C GLN A 34 -1.33 -20.18 -4.65
N GLN A 35 -0.73 -19.03 -4.37
CA GLN A 35 -1.33 -17.85 -3.73
C GLN A 35 -1.16 -16.59 -4.58
N MET A 36 -2.17 -15.71 -4.51
CA MET A 36 -2.10 -14.29 -4.89
C MET A 36 -1.47 -13.47 -3.74
N PRO A 37 -0.94 -12.25 -3.97
CA PRO A 37 -0.81 -11.56 -5.26
C PRO A 37 0.35 -12.08 -6.11
N MET A 38 0.27 -11.81 -7.42
CA MET A 38 1.31 -12.08 -8.41
C MET A 38 1.42 -10.90 -9.38
N VAL A 39 2.64 -10.47 -9.68
CA VAL A 39 2.92 -9.39 -10.63
C VAL A 39 3.92 -9.88 -11.68
N LYS A 40 3.58 -9.67 -12.96
CA LYS A 40 4.51 -9.85 -14.07
C LYS A 40 5.27 -8.54 -14.29
N ILE A 41 6.59 -8.55 -14.06
CA ILE A 41 7.44 -7.35 -14.21
C ILE A 41 8.86 -7.79 -14.59
N ASP A 42 9.48 -7.09 -15.55
CA ASP A 42 10.84 -7.35 -16.03
C ASP A 42 11.11 -8.83 -16.41
N GLY A 43 10.12 -9.50 -17.02
CA GLY A 43 10.19 -10.91 -17.39
C GLY A 43 9.97 -11.91 -16.25
N MET A 44 9.88 -11.45 -15.00
CA MET A 44 9.63 -12.28 -13.82
C MET A 44 8.13 -12.42 -13.52
N LYS A 45 7.73 -13.57 -12.94
CA LYS A 45 6.45 -13.76 -12.24
C LYS A 45 6.72 -13.66 -10.73
N LEU A 46 6.59 -12.47 -10.15
CA LEU A 46 6.83 -12.26 -8.72
C LEU A 46 5.57 -12.58 -7.91
N VAL A 47 5.68 -13.41 -6.88
CA VAL A 47 4.64 -13.63 -5.84
C VAL A 47 5.14 -13.12 -4.48
N GLN A 48 4.28 -13.16 -3.45
CA GLN A 48 4.48 -12.60 -2.11
C GLN A 48 4.50 -11.07 -2.10
N THR A 49 3.51 -10.46 -1.42
CA THR A 49 3.30 -9.00 -1.36
C THR A 49 4.56 -8.22 -0.99
N ARG A 50 5.28 -8.67 0.06
CA ARG A 50 6.53 -8.04 0.52
C ARG A 50 7.63 -8.07 -0.54
N ALA A 51 7.79 -9.19 -1.27
CA ALA A 51 8.80 -9.30 -2.32
C ALA A 51 8.50 -8.40 -3.52
N ILE A 52 7.23 -8.37 -3.95
CA ILE A 52 6.74 -7.48 -5.01
C ILE A 52 6.99 -6.00 -4.64
N LEU A 53 6.59 -5.59 -3.44
CA LEU A 53 6.77 -4.21 -2.96
C LEU A 53 8.25 -3.84 -2.78
N ASN A 54 9.08 -4.74 -2.25
CA ASN A 54 10.53 -4.55 -2.13
C ASN A 54 11.18 -4.32 -3.51
N TYR A 55 10.78 -5.10 -4.52
CA TYR A 55 11.29 -5.00 -5.87
C TYR A 55 10.92 -3.65 -6.51
N ILE A 56 9.63 -3.31 -6.51
CA ILE A 56 9.11 -2.05 -7.05
C ILE A 56 9.78 -0.85 -6.36
N ALA A 57 9.80 -0.83 -5.03
CA ALA A 57 10.38 0.29 -4.29
C ALA A 57 11.90 0.43 -4.51
N SER A 58 12.61 -0.68 -4.74
CA SER A 58 14.04 -0.65 -5.14
C SER A 58 14.22 -0.08 -6.55
N LYS A 59 13.49 -0.63 -7.54
CA LYS A 59 13.57 -0.25 -8.96
C LYS A 59 13.30 1.24 -9.19
N TYR A 60 12.36 1.82 -8.43
CA TYR A 60 11.96 3.23 -8.55
C TYR A 60 12.55 4.15 -7.46
N ASN A 61 13.63 3.73 -6.78
CA ASN A 61 14.39 4.53 -5.80
C ASN A 61 13.59 5.01 -4.56
N LEU A 62 12.47 4.37 -4.26
CA LEU A 62 11.63 4.61 -3.06
C LEU A 62 12.11 3.84 -1.82
N TYR A 63 13.14 3.00 -1.96
CA TYR A 63 13.68 2.14 -0.89
C TYR A 63 15.16 2.43 -0.55
N ARG A 64 15.63 3.65 -0.85
CA ARG A 64 16.96 4.17 -0.51
C ARG A 64 18.14 3.27 -0.92
N LYS A 65 19.35 3.67 -0.51
CA LYS A 65 20.60 2.94 -0.73
C LYS A 65 21.39 2.72 0.57
N ASP A 66 21.31 3.65 1.52
CA ASP A 66 21.86 3.45 2.85
C ASP A 66 21.09 2.36 3.62
N ILE A 67 21.83 1.54 4.37
CA ILE A 67 21.26 0.40 5.10
C ILE A 67 20.47 0.82 6.33
N LYS A 68 20.85 1.91 7.01
CA LYS A 68 20.12 2.42 8.18
C LYS A 68 18.80 3.05 7.76
N GLU A 69 18.80 3.84 6.68
CA GLU A 69 17.56 4.34 6.08
C GLU A 69 16.61 3.20 5.66
N ARG A 70 17.14 2.11 5.09
CA ARG A 70 16.33 0.92 4.74
C ARG A 70 15.70 0.28 5.96
N VAL A 71 16.47 0.04 7.03
CA VAL A 71 15.94 -0.52 8.28
C VAL A 71 14.84 0.35 8.89
N LEU A 72 14.96 1.68 8.81
CA LEU A 72 13.88 2.59 9.24
C LEU A 72 12.64 2.47 8.36
N ILE A 73 12.81 2.47 7.03
CA ILE A 73 11.71 2.26 6.08
C ILE A 73 10.99 0.93 6.39
N ASP A 74 11.75 -0.15 6.61
CA ASP A 74 11.20 -1.49 6.86
C ASP A 74 10.45 -1.55 8.18
N MET A 75 11.03 -1.02 9.26
CA MET A 75 10.37 -0.93 10.56
C MET A 75 9.03 -0.18 10.48
N TYR A 76 8.97 0.88 9.67
CA TYR A 76 7.74 1.66 9.44
C TYR A 76 6.72 0.88 8.60
N THR A 77 7.13 0.28 7.49
CA THR A 77 6.21 -0.47 6.60
C THR A 77 5.72 -1.78 7.20
N GLU A 78 6.56 -2.49 7.95
CA GLU A 78 6.15 -3.69 8.69
C GLU A 78 5.20 -3.35 9.82
N GLY A 79 5.40 -2.23 10.52
CA GLY A 79 4.45 -1.72 11.51
C GLY A 79 3.06 -1.46 10.92
N ILE A 80 2.98 -0.90 9.72
CA ILE A 80 1.73 -0.68 8.98
C ILE A 80 1.11 -2.03 8.55
N ALA A 81 1.88 -2.92 7.93
CA ALA A 81 1.36 -4.23 7.51
C ALA A 81 0.82 -5.08 8.68
N ASP A 82 1.42 -4.93 9.87
CA ASP A 82 1.01 -5.66 11.08
C ASP A 82 -0.34 -5.17 11.67
N LEU A 83 -0.78 -3.97 11.27
CA LEU A 83 -2.09 -3.39 11.54
C LEU A 83 -3.15 -3.94 10.57
N ASP A 84 -2.84 -4.01 9.27
CA ASP A 84 -3.75 -4.50 8.22
C ASP A 84 -4.19 -5.96 8.47
N THR A 85 -3.28 -6.79 8.99
CA THR A 85 -3.59 -8.19 9.38
C THR A 85 -4.61 -8.32 10.53
N LYS A 86 -4.97 -7.21 11.19
CA LYS A 86 -5.78 -7.20 12.42
C LYS A 86 -6.95 -6.22 12.31
N LEU A 87 -7.67 -6.28 11.17
CA LEU A 87 -8.82 -5.43 10.82
C LEU A 87 -9.81 -5.18 11.97
N ALA A 88 -10.18 -6.20 12.74
CA ALA A 88 -11.11 -6.07 13.87
C ALA A 88 -10.61 -5.12 14.99
N LEU A 89 -9.31 -4.80 15.02
CA LEU A 89 -8.68 -3.89 15.98
C LEU A 89 -8.08 -2.65 15.29
N ILE A 90 -8.34 -2.42 13.99
CA ILE A 90 -7.63 -1.42 13.19
C ILE A 90 -7.83 -0.01 13.77
N GLN A 91 -9.07 0.45 13.93
CA GLN A 91 -9.40 1.75 14.53
C GLN A 91 -8.73 1.97 15.90
N GLN A 92 -8.86 1.01 16.82
CA GLN A 92 -8.28 1.10 18.16
C GLN A 92 -6.75 1.21 18.12
N ARG A 93 -6.09 0.39 17.30
CA ARG A 93 -4.62 0.35 17.21
C ARG A 93 -4.06 1.55 16.45
N THR A 94 -4.71 1.98 15.37
CA THR A 94 -4.38 3.22 14.65
C THR A 94 -4.36 4.40 15.63
N LYS A 95 -5.46 4.61 16.35
CA LYS A 95 -5.67 5.73 17.28
C LYS A 95 -4.68 5.77 18.43
N ASN A 96 -4.44 4.61 19.07
CA ASN A 96 -3.72 4.55 20.35
C ASN A 96 -2.26 4.09 20.25
N ARG A 97 -1.79 3.69 19.05
CA ARG A 97 -0.43 3.17 18.86
C ARG A 97 0.26 3.72 17.61
N TYR A 98 -0.33 3.51 16.44
CA TYR A 98 0.39 3.77 15.18
C TYR A 98 0.43 5.26 14.80
N PHE A 99 -0.70 5.97 14.81
CA PHE A 99 -0.69 7.42 14.52
C PHE A 99 0.12 8.22 15.55
N PRO A 100 0.01 7.98 16.88
CA PRO A 100 0.90 8.63 17.86
C PRO A 100 2.40 8.35 17.61
N ALA A 101 2.77 7.15 17.16
CA ALA A 101 4.15 6.83 16.85
C ALA A 101 4.66 7.59 15.60
N PHE A 102 3.88 7.64 14.52
CA PHE A 102 4.26 8.34 13.29
C PHE A 102 4.21 9.88 13.41
N GLU A 103 3.27 10.42 14.19
CA GLU A 103 3.25 11.84 14.55
C GLU A 103 4.53 12.22 15.30
N LYS A 104 4.91 11.43 16.32
CA LYS A 104 6.15 11.62 17.08
C LYS A 104 7.42 11.47 16.23
N ILE A 105 7.45 10.54 15.27
CA ILE A 105 8.56 10.41 14.31
C ILE A 105 8.70 11.71 13.50
N SER A 106 7.58 12.23 12.98
CA SER A 106 7.53 13.46 12.17
C SER A 106 7.91 14.70 13.00
N GLU A 107 7.51 14.76 14.27
CA GLU A 107 7.94 15.80 15.22
C GLU A 107 9.45 15.72 15.49
N SER A 108 9.97 14.52 15.74
CA SER A 108 11.37 14.31 16.12
C SER A 108 12.39 14.59 15.00
N ASN A 109 12.00 14.40 13.74
CA ASN A 109 12.88 14.61 12.60
C ASN A 109 12.73 16.02 11.99
N GLY A 110 11.58 16.70 12.18
CA GLY A 110 11.29 18.02 11.63
C GLY A 110 11.31 18.09 10.10
N GLN A 111 11.08 16.96 9.41
CA GLN A 111 11.27 16.80 7.97
C GLN A 111 9.95 16.69 7.19
N ASP A 112 10.02 16.86 5.87
CA ASP A 112 8.89 16.72 4.96
C ASP A 112 8.50 15.26 4.70
N TYR A 113 9.37 14.31 5.06
CA TYR A 113 9.22 12.87 4.80
C TYR A 113 9.76 12.07 6.00
N LEU A 114 9.29 10.83 6.16
CA LEU A 114 9.58 9.99 7.33
C LEU A 114 11.07 9.63 7.47
N VAL A 115 11.80 9.47 6.36
CA VAL A 115 13.20 9.01 6.35
C VAL A 115 14.03 9.85 5.38
N GLY A 116 15.12 10.46 5.85
CA GLY A 116 16.13 11.12 5.00
C GLY A 116 15.61 12.28 4.14
N ASN A 117 14.60 13.00 4.62
CA ASN A 117 13.93 14.15 3.99
C ASN A 117 13.63 14.01 2.48
N LYS A 118 13.19 12.83 2.04
CA LYS A 118 12.84 12.56 0.63
C LYS A 118 11.75 11.50 0.54
N LEU A 119 10.98 11.48 -0.53
CA LEU A 119 9.95 10.44 -0.73
C LEU A 119 10.51 9.02 -0.65
N SER A 120 9.82 8.16 0.09
CA SER A 120 10.09 6.72 0.23
C SER A 120 8.78 5.93 0.20
N ARG A 121 8.86 4.60 0.17
CA ARG A 121 7.66 3.75 0.28
C ARG A 121 6.94 3.88 1.63
N ALA A 122 7.64 4.24 2.70
CA ALA A 122 7.04 4.41 4.03
C ALA A 122 6.03 5.57 4.03
N ASP A 123 6.34 6.66 3.32
CA ASP A 123 5.43 7.80 3.17
C ASP A 123 4.17 7.41 2.37
N ILE A 124 4.33 6.61 1.31
CA ILE A 124 3.21 6.12 0.48
C ILE A 124 2.30 5.19 1.30
N HIS A 125 2.84 4.18 1.98
CA HIS A 125 2.05 3.25 2.79
C HIS A 125 1.36 3.93 3.98
N LEU A 126 2.01 4.92 4.61
CA LEU A 126 1.36 5.68 5.68
C LEU A 126 0.21 6.53 5.13
N VAL A 127 0.36 7.13 3.94
CA VAL A 127 -0.71 7.93 3.33
C VAL A 127 -1.85 7.07 2.80
N GLU A 128 -1.58 5.87 2.31
CA GLU A 128 -2.59 4.83 2.01
C GLU A 128 -3.42 4.50 3.25
N LEU A 129 -2.77 4.20 4.39
CA LEU A 129 -3.43 3.98 5.67
C LEU A 129 -4.24 5.21 6.14
N LEU A 130 -3.72 6.43 5.95
CA LEU A 130 -4.42 7.67 6.29
C LEU A 130 -5.67 7.94 5.42
N TYR A 131 -5.74 7.39 4.20
CA TYR A 131 -6.97 7.38 3.40
C TYR A 131 -7.96 6.34 3.91
N TYR A 132 -7.51 5.09 4.08
CA TYR A 132 -8.34 4.00 4.60
C TYR A 132 -8.99 4.36 5.95
N MET A 133 -8.22 4.95 6.86
CA MET A 133 -8.70 5.33 8.19
C MET A 133 -9.66 6.53 8.18
N GLU A 134 -9.51 7.50 7.26
CA GLU A 134 -10.48 8.59 7.11
C GLU A 134 -11.81 8.12 6.48
N GLU A 135 -11.78 7.10 5.64
CA GLU A 135 -12.98 6.46 5.07
C GLU A 135 -13.76 5.65 6.13
N LEU A 136 -13.09 5.18 7.19
CA LEU A 136 -13.71 4.53 8.35
C LEU A 136 -14.14 5.48 9.48
N GLU A 137 -13.29 6.43 9.88
CA GLU A 137 -13.53 7.39 10.97
C GLU A 137 -12.81 8.72 10.65
N SER A 138 -13.46 9.59 9.88
CA SER A 138 -12.88 10.85 9.37
C SER A 138 -12.38 11.81 10.46
N SER A 139 -12.91 11.72 11.68
CA SER A 139 -12.47 12.53 12.82
C SER A 139 -11.11 12.13 13.37
N LEU A 140 -10.64 10.91 13.10
CA LEU A 140 -9.42 10.35 13.70
C LEU A 140 -8.16 11.16 13.36
N ILE A 141 -8.09 11.73 12.14
CA ILE A 141 -6.94 12.49 11.67
C ILE A 141 -6.81 13.87 12.33
N PHE A 142 -7.87 14.40 12.96
CA PHE A 142 -7.85 15.76 13.51
C PHE A 142 -6.91 15.93 14.70
N SER A 143 -6.54 14.82 15.38
CA SER A 143 -5.55 14.82 16.47
C SER A 143 -4.09 14.73 16.02
N PHE A 144 -3.81 14.60 14.71
CA PHE A 144 -2.48 14.33 14.16
C PHE A 144 -2.12 15.33 13.04
N PRO A 145 -1.81 16.60 13.39
CA PRO A 145 -1.55 17.66 12.41
C PRO A 145 -0.36 17.38 11.49
N LEU A 146 0.72 16.73 11.96
CA LEU A 146 1.87 16.41 11.12
C LEU A 146 1.54 15.29 10.13
N LEU A 147 0.77 14.27 10.53
CA LEU A 147 0.24 13.27 9.60
C LEU A 147 -0.71 13.88 8.56
N LYS A 148 -1.53 14.85 8.96
CA LYS A 148 -2.39 15.61 8.02
C LYS A 148 -1.56 16.43 7.02
N ALA A 149 -0.46 17.04 7.47
CA ALA A 149 0.48 17.76 6.61
C ALA A 149 1.20 16.81 5.64
N LEU A 150 1.67 15.66 6.12
CA LEU A 150 2.26 14.59 5.28
C LEU A 150 1.26 14.11 4.22
N LYS A 151 0.03 13.74 4.61
CA LYS A 151 -1.04 13.37 3.67
C LYS A 151 -1.22 14.43 2.59
N THR A 152 -1.32 15.70 2.98
CA THR A 152 -1.49 16.81 2.03
C THR A 152 -0.31 16.96 1.08
N ARG A 153 0.93 16.84 1.59
CA ARG A 153 2.16 16.92 0.78
C ARG A 153 2.23 15.80 -0.25
N ILE A 154 2.06 14.56 0.19
CA ILE A 154 2.11 13.37 -0.69
C ILE A 154 0.96 13.38 -1.70
N SER A 155 -0.26 13.69 -1.28
CA SER A 155 -1.45 13.74 -2.17
C SER A 155 -1.35 14.79 -3.27
N ASN A 156 -0.55 15.84 -3.07
CA ASN A 156 -0.30 16.87 -4.07
C ASN A 156 0.83 16.53 -5.07
N LEU A 157 1.60 15.46 -4.86
CA LEU A 157 2.56 14.98 -5.86
C LEU A 157 1.80 14.63 -7.16
N PRO A 158 2.23 15.06 -8.36
CA PRO A 158 1.42 14.96 -9.58
C PRO A 158 0.88 13.56 -9.88
N MET A 159 1.71 12.53 -9.63
CA MET A 159 1.35 11.12 -9.85
C MET A 159 0.33 10.61 -8.83
N VAL A 160 0.46 11.02 -7.57
CA VAL A 160 -0.46 10.69 -6.47
C VAL A 160 -1.79 11.39 -6.69
N LYS A 161 -1.76 12.69 -6.99
CA LYS A 161 -2.93 13.49 -7.36
C LYS A 161 -3.72 12.88 -8.53
N LYS A 162 -3.03 12.35 -9.53
CA LYS A 162 -3.64 11.63 -10.67
C LYS A 162 -4.23 10.28 -10.25
N PHE A 163 -3.53 9.48 -9.45
CA PHE A 163 -4.06 8.21 -8.93
C PHE A 163 -5.26 8.40 -7.98
N LEU A 164 -5.38 9.57 -7.33
CA LEU A 164 -6.52 9.94 -6.49
C LEU A 164 -7.73 10.49 -7.28
N GLN A 165 -7.64 10.66 -8.61
CA GLN A 165 -8.80 11.07 -9.42
C GLN A 165 -9.77 9.91 -9.68
N PRO A 166 -11.07 10.19 -9.92
CA PRO A 166 -12.01 9.21 -10.44
C PRO A 166 -11.51 8.55 -11.74
N GLY A 167 -11.82 7.26 -11.91
CA GLY A 167 -11.38 6.48 -13.07
C GLY A 167 -9.92 6.02 -13.03
N SER A 168 -9.20 6.25 -11.92
CA SER A 168 -7.91 5.60 -11.70
C SER A 168 -8.09 4.10 -11.33
N PRO A 169 -7.00 3.30 -11.31
CA PRO A 169 -7.05 1.92 -10.82
C PRO A 169 -7.31 1.77 -9.31
N ARG A 170 -7.41 2.87 -8.54
CA ARG A 170 -7.66 2.83 -7.10
C ARG A 170 -8.99 2.13 -6.82
N LYS A 171 -8.97 1.09 -5.98
CA LYS A 171 -10.19 0.39 -5.53
C LYS A 171 -10.87 1.15 -4.39
N SER A 172 -12.19 1.02 -4.31
CA SER A 172 -12.98 1.40 -3.13
C SER A 172 -12.74 0.43 -1.97
N LEU A 173 -13.29 0.75 -0.79
CA LEU A 173 -13.51 -0.27 0.23
C LEU A 173 -14.34 -1.44 -0.33
N MET A 174 -14.07 -2.63 0.19
CA MET A 174 -14.76 -3.86 -0.20
C MET A 174 -16.21 -3.82 0.30
N ASP A 175 -17.17 -3.95 -0.62
CA ASP A 175 -18.57 -4.12 -0.29
C ASP A 175 -18.95 -5.60 -0.12
N GLU A 176 -20.17 -5.87 0.37
CA GLU A 176 -20.66 -7.22 0.61
C GLU A 176 -20.72 -8.07 -0.66
N LYS A 177 -21.01 -7.45 -1.82
CA LYS A 177 -21.01 -8.11 -3.12
C LYS A 177 -19.61 -8.58 -3.51
N SER A 178 -18.61 -7.71 -3.41
CA SER A 178 -17.21 -8.00 -3.72
C SER A 178 -16.63 -9.05 -2.77
N LEU A 179 -17.03 -9.01 -1.49
CA LEU A 179 -16.68 -10.04 -0.51
C LEU A 179 -17.25 -11.40 -0.88
N GLU A 180 -18.52 -11.46 -1.29
CA GLU A 180 -19.19 -12.70 -1.69
C GLU A 180 -18.65 -13.28 -3.01
N GLU A 181 -18.25 -12.43 -3.96
CA GLU A 181 -17.49 -12.83 -5.16
C GLU A 181 -16.11 -13.40 -4.78
N ALA A 182 -15.39 -12.74 -3.86
CA ALA A 182 -14.11 -13.22 -3.36
C ALA A 182 -14.23 -14.57 -2.64
N ARG A 183 -15.26 -14.80 -1.81
CA ARG A 183 -15.52 -16.09 -1.17
C ARG A 183 -15.70 -17.22 -2.19
N LYS A 184 -16.41 -16.98 -3.28
CA LYS A 184 -16.62 -17.97 -4.36
C LYS A 184 -15.33 -18.33 -5.07
N ILE A 185 -14.50 -17.34 -5.40
CA ILE A 185 -13.23 -17.53 -6.11
C ILE A 185 -12.19 -18.21 -5.21
N PHE A 186 -12.05 -17.77 -3.96
CA PHE A 186 -11.00 -18.21 -3.04
C PHE A 186 -11.40 -19.36 -2.10
N ARG A 187 -12.71 -19.69 -2.02
CA ARG A 187 -13.32 -20.77 -1.21
C ARG A 187 -13.03 -20.63 0.29
N PHE A 188 -13.51 -19.54 0.90
CA PHE A 188 -13.45 -19.24 2.35
C PHE A 188 -14.76 -18.65 2.88
#